data_AF-A0A932BV13-F1
#
_entry.id   AF-A0A932BV13-F1
#
_cell.length_a   1.000
_cell.length_b   1.000
_cell.length_c   1.000
_cell.angle_alpha   90.00
_cell.angle_beta   90.00
_cell.angle_gamma   90.00
#
_symmetry.space_group_name_H-M   'P 1'
#
loop_
_entity.id
_entity.type
_entity.pdbx_description
1 polymer ?
#
loop_
_entity_poly.entity_id
_entity_poly.type
_entity_poly.pdbx_seq_one_letter_code
_entity_poly.pdbx_strand_id
1 'polypeptide(L)'
;MRASRRFVAALMVAGALMLGTVAPASAAIHEMVASFCSGGQGNQEPPGQVRFGEQSFLRALQATGIYTIRFGEVPAGQAGPDAGTIPVTLNVDYSRPMSKFAAAGYYVRFVEEGFTIYLWAPVPNSPAFEHCPKVDFGF
;
A
#
# COMPACT_ATOMS: atom_id res chain seq x y z
N MET A 1 28.48 28.05 -38.81
CA MET A 1 28.66 27.60 -37.41
C MET A 1 27.70 28.24 -36.38
N ARG A 2 27.29 29.52 -36.50
CA ARG A 2 26.36 30.14 -35.52
C ARG A 2 24.94 29.55 -35.51
N ALA A 3 24.44 29.09 -36.66
CA ALA A 3 23.09 28.52 -36.77
C ALA A 3 22.95 27.15 -36.07
N SER A 4 23.96 26.27 -36.13
CA SER A 4 23.89 24.97 -35.47
C SER A 4 23.94 25.07 -33.94
N ARG A 5 24.72 26.03 -33.41
CA ARG A 5 24.76 26.31 -31.97
C ARG A 5 23.40 26.78 -31.43
N ARG A 6 22.67 27.58 -32.20
CA ARG A 6 21.32 28.05 -31.83
C ARG A 6 20.30 26.90 -31.83
N PHE A 7 20.42 25.98 -32.80
CA PHE A 7 19.56 24.80 -32.88
C PHE A 7 19.78 23.83 -31.73
N VAL A 8 21.05 23.55 -31.37
CA VAL A 8 21.39 22.68 -30.23
C VAL A 8 20.91 23.29 -28.92
N ALA A 9 21.08 24.61 -28.73
CA ALA A 9 20.59 25.29 -27.54
C ALA A 9 19.05 25.23 -27.43
N ALA A 10 18.33 25.40 -28.54
CA ALA A 10 16.88 25.28 -28.57
C ALA A 10 16.41 23.85 -28.22
N LEU A 11 17.08 22.82 -28.72
CA LEU A 11 16.80 21.42 -28.39
C LEU A 11 17.07 21.10 -26.92
N MET A 12 18.14 21.63 -26.32
CA MET A 12 18.42 21.43 -24.90
C MET A 12 17.40 22.12 -24.00
N VAL A 13 16.99 23.36 -24.34
CA VAL A 13 15.95 24.08 -23.60
C VAL A 13 14.61 23.38 -23.72
N ALA A 14 14.23 22.90 -24.91
CA ALA A 14 13.02 22.11 -25.11
C ALA A 14 13.06 20.80 -24.31
N GLY A 15 14.20 20.09 -24.31
CA GLY A 15 14.38 18.88 -23.50
C GLY A 15 14.26 19.14 -22.00
N ALA A 16 14.85 20.24 -21.50
CA ALA A 16 14.75 20.63 -20.10
C ALA A 16 13.32 21.01 -19.68
N LEU A 17 12.57 21.69 -20.56
CA LEU A 17 11.16 22.01 -20.33
C LEU A 17 10.29 20.75 -20.26
N MET A 18 10.54 19.76 -21.12
CA MET A 18 9.82 18.48 -21.10
C MET A 18 10.13 17.62 -19.86
N LEU A 19 11.36 17.73 -19.33
CA LEU A 19 11.76 17.05 -18.08
C LEU A 19 11.31 17.82 -16.81
N GLY A 20 10.97 19.10 -16.94
CA GLY A 20 10.45 19.92 -15.83
C GLY A 20 8.95 19.74 -15.56
N THR A 21 8.21 19.09 -16.47
CA THR A 21 6.76 18.84 -16.34
C THR A 21 6.42 17.44 -15.83
N VAL A 22 7.40 16.70 -15.29
CA VAL A 22 7.13 15.40 -14.68
C VAL A 22 6.34 15.67 -13.40
N ALA A 23 5.02 15.46 -13.46
CA ALA A 23 4.17 15.49 -12.28
C ALA A 23 4.76 14.55 -11.21
N PRO A 24 4.78 14.94 -9.93
CA PRO A 24 5.29 14.07 -8.88
C PRO A 24 4.56 12.73 -8.95
N ALA A 25 5.32 11.64 -9.07
CA ALA A 25 4.76 10.30 -9.07
C ALA A 25 4.08 10.06 -7.71
N SER A 26 2.75 10.10 -7.67
CA SER A 26 1.97 9.80 -6.47
C SER A 26 2.04 8.30 -6.19
N ALA A 27 2.92 7.92 -5.26
CA ALA A 27 3.03 6.54 -4.82
C ALA A 27 1.83 6.17 -3.95
N ALA A 28 1.07 5.16 -4.35
CA ALA A 28 -0.07 4.61 -3.61
C ALA A 28 0.26 4.15 -2.17
N ILE A 29 1.55 4.01 -1.82
CA ILE A 29 2.00 3.74 -0.45
C ILE A 29 1.79 4.97 0.46
N HIS A 30 1.61 6.17 -0.10
CA HIS A 30 1.16 7.34 0.65
C HIS A 30 -0.36 7.33 0.91
N GLU A 31 -1.15 6.50 0.21
CA GLU A 31 -2.59 6.39 0.44
C GLU A 31 -2.98 5.55 1.66
N MET A 32 -2.15 4.62 2.15
CA MET A 32 -2.54 3.85 3.36
C MET A 32 -2.68 4.75 4.58
N VAL A 33 -1.78 5.72 4.75
CA VAL A 33 -1.89 6.73 5.82
C VAL A 33 -3.12 7.60 5.56
N ALA A 34 -3.28 8.13 4.35
CA ALA A 34 -4.39 9.03 4.04
C ALA A 34 -5.77 8.35 4.17
N SER A 35 -5.89 7.08 3.77
CA SER A 35 -7.07 6.22 3.94
C SER A 35 -7.34 5.89 5.42
N PHE A 36 -6.28 5.63 6.20
CA PHE A 36 -6.42 5.48 7.65
C PHE A 36 -6.93 6.78 8.29
N CYS A 37 -6.35 7.92 7.90
CA CYS A 37 -6.67 9.23 8.45
C CYS A 37 -8.03 9.77 7.97
N SER A 38 -8.60 9.22 6.90
CA SER A 38 -9.99 9.49 6.50
C SER A 38 -11.01 8.69 7.30
N GLY A 39 -10.56 7.84 8.24
CA GLY A 39 -11.44 6.95 9.00
C GLY A 39 -12.07 5.86 8.11
N GLY A 40 -11.38 5.45 7.04
CA GLY A 40 -11.88 4.45 6.10
C GLY A 40 -12.93 4.96 5.10
N GLN A 41 -13.20 6.27 5.05
CA GLN A 41 -14.22 6.85 4.16
C GLN A 41 -13.74 7.16 2.73
N GLY A 42 -12.69 6.48 2.26
CA GLY A 42 -12.43 6.37 0.83
C GLY A 42 -10.99 6.60 0.39
N ASN A 43 -10.68 5.92 -0.71
CA ASN A 43 -9.51 6.14 -1.56
C ASN A 43 -9.42 7.64 -1.86
N GLN A 44 -8.25 8.22 -1.63
CA GLN A 44 -8.09 9.66 -1.65
C GLN A 44 -7.82 10.08 -3.10
N GLU A 45 -8.54 11.07 -3.59
CA GLU A 45 -8.27 11.63 -4.91
C GLU A 45 -7.01 12.51 -4.87
N PRO A 46 -6.12 12.44 -5.88
CA PRO A 46 -6.21 11.58 -7.06
C PRO A 46 -5.84 10.11 -6.74
N PRO A 47 -6.45 9.12 -7.42
CA PRO A 47 -6.13 7.72 -7.20
C PRO A 47 -4.62 7.53 -7.38
N GLY A 48 -3.98 6.78 -6.48
CA GLY A 48 -2.58 6.42 -6.64
C GLY A 48 -2.32 5.70 -7.97
N GLN A 49 -1.06 5.34 -8.23
CA GLN A 49 -0.62 4.50 -9.38
C GLN A 49 -1.30 3.10 -9.47
N VAL A 50 -2.29 2.83 -8.62
CA VAL A 50 -2.93 1.54 -8.46
C VAL A 50 -4.44 1.76 -8.51
N ARG A 51 -5.10 1.16 -9.51
CA ARG A 51 -6.57 1.12 -9.53
C ARG A 51 -7.00 -0.12 -8.77
N PHE A 52 -8.02 0.00 -7.93
CA PHE A 52 -8.60 -1.14 -7.23
C PHE A 52 -9.03 -2.21 -8.25
N GLY A 53 -8.58 -3.46 -8.06
CA GLY A 53 -8.80 -4.56 -9.01
C GLY A 53 -7.71 -4.76 -10.07
N GLU A 54 -6.73 -3.85 -10.18
CA GLU A 54 -5.58 -4.05 -11.06
C GLU A 54 -4.42 -4.80 -10.37
N GLN A 55 -3.74 -5.63 -11.15
CA GLN A 55 -2.57 -6.41 -10.69
C GLN A 55 -1.38 -5.53 -10.26
N SER A 56 -1.40 -4.24 -10.60
CA SER A 56 -0.34 -3.27 -10.29
C SER A 56 -0.20 -3.04 -8.78
N PHE A 57 -1.29 -3.00 -8.02
CA PHE A 57 -1.26 -2.79 -6.56
C PHE A 57 -0.57 -3.95 -5.84
N LEU A 58 -1.09 -5.15 -6.06
CA LEU A 58 -0.58 -6.36 -5.43
C LEU A 58 0.88 -6.55 -5.82
N ARG A 59 1.24 -6.44 -7.10
CA ARG A 59 2.63 -6.54 -7.55
C ARG A 59 3.54 -5.51 -6.93
N ALA A 60 3.12 -4.25 -6.81
CA ALA A 60 3.92 -3.20 -6.19
C ALA A 60 4.17 -3.50 -4.72
N LEU A 61 3.13 -3.85 -3.97
CA LEU A 61 3.27 -4.25 -2.59
C LEU A 61 4.15 -5.55 -2.48
N GLN A 62 4.07 -6.49 -3.44
CA GLN A 62 4.83 -7.76 -3.43
C GLN A 62 6.31 -7.47 -3.65
N ALA A 63 6.60 -6.55 -4.58
CA ALA A 63 7.95 -6.10 -4.90
C ALA A 63 8.63 -5.39 -3.73
N THR A 64 7.88 -4.79 -2.82
CA THR A 64 8.44 -4.20 -1.59
C THR A 64 8.91 -5.25 -0.58
N GLY A 65 8.50 -6.52 -0.76
CA GLY A 65 8.78 -7.61 0.19
C GLY A 65 8.06 -7.46 1.53
N ILE A 66 7.13 -6.51 1.64
CA ILE A 66 6.45 -6.22 2.90
C ILE A 66 5.39 -7.25 3.26
N TYR A 67 4.83 -7.96 2.27
CA TYR A 67 3.81 -8.95 2.54
C TYR A 67 4.13 -10.29 1.90
N THR A 68 3.71 -11.36 2.57
CA THR A 68 3.65 -12.70 2.02
C THR A 68 2.25 -13.26 2.22
N ILE A 69 1.72 -13.93 1.20
CA ILE A 69 0.40 -14.57 1.22
C ILE A 69 0.62 -16.07 1.24
N ARG A 70 0.00 -16.76 2.19
CA ARG A 70 0.05 -18.21 2.33
C ARG A 70 -1.35 -18.78 2.27
N PHE A 71 -1.61 -19.64 1.29
CA PHE A 71 -2.89 -20.31 1.12
C PHE A 71 -2.84 -21.68 1.80
N GLY A 72 -3.93 -22.09 2.44
CA GLY A 72 -4.03 -23.38 3.12
C GLY A 72 -3.38 -23.42 4.51
N GLU A 73 -2.82 -22.30 4.99
CA GLU A 73 -2.15 -22.22 6.28
C GLU A 73 -2.95 -21.35 7.26
N VAL A 74 -3.22 -21.90 8.45
CA VAL A 74 -3.77 -21.18 9.60
C VAL A 74 -2.60 -20.75 10.49
N PRO A 75 -2.53 -19.49 10.96
CA PRO A 75 -1.46 -19.07 11.84
C PRO A 75 -1.46 -19.85 13.16
N ALA A 76 -0.27 -20.05 13.73
CA ALA A 76 -0.14 -20.72 15.02
C ALA A 76 -0.96 -20.01 16.11
N GLY A 77 -1.74 -20.77 16.87
CA GLY A 77 -2.59 -20.23 17.94
C GLY A 77 -3.90 -19.58 17.46
N GLN A 78 -4.22 -19.62 16.17
CA GLN A 78 -5.53 -19.22 15.65
C GLN A 78 -6.46 -20.42 15.51
N ALA A 79 -7.76 -20.16 15.68
CA ALA A 79 -8.79 -21.15 15.36
C ALA A 79 -8.77 -21.46 13.85
N GLY A 80 -9.15 -22.68 13.47
CA GLY A 80 -9.30 -23.06 12.07
C GLY A 80 -10.39 -22.23 11.36
N PRO A 81 -10.36 -22.19 10.02
CA PRO A 81 -11.36 -21.46 9.23
C PRO A 81 -12.74 -22.12 9.38
N ASP A 82 -13.80 -21.37 9.07
CA ASP A 82 -15.15 -21.94 9.06
C ASP A 82 -15.26 -23.02 7.97
N ALA A 83 -16.13 -24.00 8.21
CA ALA A 83 -16.34 -25.12 7.30
C ALA A 83 -16.64 -24.64 5.87
N GLY A 84 -15.91 -25.18 4.89
CA GLY A 84 -16.07 -24.81 3.48
C GLY A 84 -15.26 -23.59 3.02
N THR A 85 -14.41 -23.02 3.87
CA THR A 85 -13.53 -21.89 3.49
C THR A 85 -12.04 -22.28 3.49
N ILE A 86 -11.28 -21.69 2.57
CA ILE A 86 -9.83 -21.87 2.47
C ILE A 86 -9.15 -20.84 3.39
N PRO A 87 -8.25 -21.26 4.29
CA PRO A 87 -7.51 -20.32 5.11
C PRO A 87 -6.46 -19.59 4.27
N VAL A 88 -6.36 -18.28 4.44
CA VAL A 88 -5.37 -17.42 3.79
C VAL A 88 -4.68 -16.58 4.86
N THR A 89 -3.38 -16.76 5.03
CA THR A 89 -2.59 -15.94 5.96
C THR A 89 -1.88 -14.83 5.18
N LEU A 90 -2.20 -13.59 5.52
CA LEU A 90 -1.49 -12.39 5.04
C LEU A 90 -0.51 -11.96 6.13
N ASN A 91 0.77 -12.28 5.93
CA ASN A 91 1.83 -11.86 6.85
C ASN A 91 2.45 -10.56 6.36
N VAL A 92 2.58 -9.58 7.27
CA VAL A 92 3.17 -8.26 7.01
C VAL A 92 4.46 -8.12 7.80
N ASP A 93 5.58 -7.88 7.10
CA ASP A 93 6.88 -7.60 7.71
C ASP A 93 6.94 -6.13 8.16
N TYR A 94 6.49 -5.89 9.39
CA TYR A 94 6.49 -4.55 9.99
C TYR A 94 7.89 -3.99 10.26
N SER A 95 8.96 -4.80 10.17
CA SER A 95 10.33 -4.30 10.31
C SER A 95 10.80 -3.47 9.11
N ARG A 96 10.08 -3.56 7.98
CA ARG A 96 10.40 -2.80 6.78
C ARG A 96 10.04 -1.32 6.97
N PRO A 97 10.92 -0.38 6.60
CA PRO A 97 10.65 1.06 6.73
C PRO A 97 9.37 1.54 6.03
N MET A 98 8.93 0.82 4.98
CA MET A 98 7.73 1.14 4.22
C MET A 98 6.42 0.77 4.94
N SER A 99 6.47 0.00 6.04
CA SER A 99 5.27 -0.45 6.74
C SER A 99 4.52 0.70 7.37
N LYS A 100 5.21 1.67 7.99
CA LYS A 100 4.61 2.73 8.82
C LYS A 100 3.72 2.23 9.98
N PHE A 101 3.52 0.92 10.09
CA PHE A 101 2.70 0.22 11.06
C PHE A 101 3.58 -0.71 11.88
N ALA A 102 3.11 -1.07 13.07
CA ALA A 102 3.65 -2.12 13.90
C ALA A 102 2.65 -3.27 14.03
N ALA A 103 3.15 -4.39 14.55
CA ALA A 103 2.37 -5.54 14.94
C ALA A 103 1.56 -5.26 16.22
N ALA A 104 0.23 -5.43 16.19
CA ALA A 104 -0.61 -5.23 17.38
C ALA A 104 -0.56 -6.39 18.39
N GLY A 105 -0.06 -7.56 17.99
CA GLY A 105 0.01 -8.75 18.85
C GLY A 105 -1.12 -9.76 18.63
N TYR A 106 -2.07 -9.48 17.74
CA TYR A 106 -3.21 -10.35 17.45
C TYR A 106 -3.52 -10.37 15.94
N TYR A 107 -4.28 -11.38 15.51
CA TYR A 107 -4.81 -11.47 14.15
C TYR A 107 -6.22 -10.89 14.08
N VAL A 108 -6.51 -10.16 13.00
CA VAL A 108 -7.86 -9.86 12.54
C VAL A 108 -8.27 -10.95 11.56
N ARG A 109 -9.50 -11.44 11.71
CA ARG A 109 -10.09 -12.46 10.85
C ARG A 109 -11.16 -11.83 9.97
N PHE A 110 -11.00 -11.97 8.65
CA PHE A 110 -12.01 -11.59 7.67
C PHE A 110 -12.58 -12.85 7.04
N VAL A 111 -13.90 -12.94 6.98
CA VAL A 111 -14.60 -14.05 6.33
C VAL A 111 -15.23 -13.50 5.07
N GLU A 112 -14.81 -14.03 3.92
CA GLU A 112 -15.31 -13.72 2.59
C GLU A 112 -15.76 -15.03 1.93
N GLU A 113 -16.61 -14.97 0.90
CA GLU A 113 -17.10 -16.19 0.25
C GLU A 113 -15.94 -17.10 -0.19
N GLY A 114 -15.85 -18.28 0.43
CA GLY A 114 -14.83 -19.30 0.15
C GLY A 114 -13.47 -19.08 0.81
N PHE A 115 -13.23 -17.97 1.51
CA PHE A 115 -11.94 -17.67 2.15
C PHE A 115 -12.10 -17.17 3.59
N THR A 116 -11.24 -17.66 4.47
CA THR A 116 -10.99 -17.02 5.77
C THR A 116 -9.60 -16.39 5.74
N ILE A 117 -9.52 -15.08 5.82
CA ILE A 117 -8.26 -14.33 5.79
C ILE A 117 -7.84 -13.99 7.22
N TYR A 118 -6.61 -14.38 7.58
CA TYR A 118 -5.94 -13.98 8.81
C TYR A 118 -4.90 -12.92 8.48
N LEU A 119 -5.10 -11.71 9.00
CA LEU A 119 -4.17 -10.59 8.88
C LEU A 119 -3.64 -10.23 10.25
N TRP A 120 -2.32 -10.15 10.41
CA TRP A 120 -1.77 -9.58 11.64
C TRP A 120 -2.24 -8.13 11.78
N ALA A 121 -2.85 -7.79 12.91
CA ALA A 121 -3.44 -6.46 13.11
C ALA A 121 -2.33 -5.38 13.04
N PRO A 122 -2.45 -4.38 12.15
CA PRO A 122 -1.54 -3.25 12.12
C PRO A 122 -1.93 -2.20 13.15
N VAL A 123 -0.94 -1.63 13.84
CA VAL A 123 -1.10 -0.42 14.67
C VAL A 123 -0.25 0.70 14.10
N PRO A 124 -0.77 1.93 13.96
CA PRO A 124 0.03 3.09 13.57
C PRO A 124 1.30 3.23 14.42
N ASN A 125 2.47 3.33 13.80
CA ASN A 125 3.76 3.51 14.49
C ASN A 125 4.66 4.51 13.77
N SER A 126 4.08 5.59 13.28
CA SER A 126 4.78 6.65 12.55
C SER A 126 4.21 8.02 12.91
N PRO A 127 5.05 9.07 12.96
CA PRO A 127 4.57 10.45 13.14
C PRO A 127 3.50 10.88 12.13
N ALA A 128 3.44 10.21 10.98
CA ALA A 128 2.42 10.44 9.96
C ALA A 128 0.98 10.23 10.46
N PHE A 129 0.77 9.56 11.58
CA PHE A 129 -0.54 9.28 12.16
C PHE A 129 -0.92 10.18 13.35
N GLU A 130 -0.04 11.10 13.78
CA GLU A 130 -0.23 11.91 15.00
C GLU A 130 -1.52 12.74 15.00
N HIS A 131 -2.02 13.11 13.82
CA HIS A 131 -3.23 13.95 13.66
C HIS A 131 -4.41 13.19 13.08
N CYS A 132 -4.32 11.86 12.98
CA CYS A 132 -5.36 11.05 12.39
C CYS A 132 -6.43 10.69 13.43
N PRO A 133 -7.70 10.56 13.02
CA PRO A 133 -8.71 9.98 13.88
C PRO A 133 -8.21 8.64 14.41
N LYS A 134 -8.43 8.37 15.70
CA LYS A 134 -8.15 7.05 16.24
C LYS A 134 -9.12 6.08 15.57
N VAL A 135 -8.62 5.27 14.65
CA VAL A 135 -9.39 4.19 14.06
C VAL A 135 -9.49 3.10 15.13
N ASP A 136 -10.65 3.03 15.76
CA ASP A 136 -11.03 1.88 16.56
C ASP A 136 -11.59 0.83 15.59
N PHE A 137 -10.89 -0.29 15.46
CA PHE A 137 -11.35 -1.38 14.62
C PHE A 137 -12.49 -2.19 15.26
N GLY A 138 -12.97 -1.80 16.45
CA GLY A 138 -14.25 -2.24 17.01
C GLY A 138 -14.31 -3.75 17.26
N PHE A 139 -13.21 -4.34 17.73
CA PHE A 139 -13.14 -5.76 18.10
C PHE A 139 -13.54 -5.98 19.56
#